data_AF-A0A1F5NM60-F1
#
_entry.id   AF-A0A1F5NM60-F1
#
_cell.length_a   1.000
_cell.length_b   1.000
_cell.length_c   1.000
_cell.angle_alpha   90.00
_cell.angle_beta   90.00
_cell.angle_gamma   90.00
#
_symmetry.space_group_name_H-M   'P 1'
#
loop_
_entity.id
_entity.type
_entity.pdbx_description
1 polymer ?
#
loop_
_entity_poly.entity_id
_entity_poly.type
_entity_poly.pdbx_seq_one_letter_code
_entity_poly.pdbx_strand_id
1 'polypeptide(L)'
;MKTLTEAEVIQQQIAKTLKELSAPKKPLQRSRVWQDPQGYQYLAVWQNAALLRVLIRKFTLNLTLNYPFERRLKAQLDDAARSQKRNIEEGWKRPTTSEYLNFLGYAQASLEEVKGDIRDAKVDSFLPSKPLSSLKDIGIDLNVFKGPAKGQAKGEPTDPGHPYFQPLETLSPNTLTFEMFIELINKTDYLLRVLVESLEKKLRENQKGYRIEQERIKEKFKKK
;
A
#
# COMPACT_ATOMS: atom_id res chain seq x y z
N MET A 1 -29.62 18.17 -48.05
CA MET A 1 -28.28 18.08 -47.42
C MET A 1 -27.25 18.52 -48.44
N LYS A 2 -26.38 19.48 -48.11
CA LYS A 2 -25.31 19.91 -49.02
C LYS A 2 -24.22 18.84 -49.02
N THR A 3 -23.95 18.20 -50.15
CA THR A 3 -22.85 17.26 -50.31
C THR A 3 -21.54 18.03 -50.34
N LEU A 4 -20.61 17.66 -49.46
CA LEU A 4 -19.27 18.24 -49.43
C LEU A 4 -18.49 17.79 -50.67
N THR A 5 -17.71 18.70 -51.22
CA THR A 5 -16.75 18.42 -52.29
C THR A 5 -15.56 17.62 -51.74
N GLU A 6 -14.88 16.88 -52.61
CA GLU A 6 -13.72 16.08 -52.26
C GLU A 6 -12.59 16.92 -51.62
N ALA A 7 -12.40 18.15 -52.13
CA ALA A 7 -11.45 19.11 -51.57
C ALA A 7 -11.81 19.55 -50.13
N GLU A 8 -13.11 19.73 -49.84
CA GLU A 8 -13.58 20.07 -48.49
C GLU A 8 -13.37 18.90 -47.50
N VAL A 9 -13.55 17.66 -47.96
CA VAL A 9 -13.30 16.46 -47.14
C VAL A 9 -11.81 16.34 -46.81
N ILE A 10 -10.93 16.55 -47.80
CA ILE A 10 -9.47 16.51 -47.61
C ILE A 10 -9.03 17.60 -46.63
N GLN A 11 -9.55 18.83 -46.77
CA GLN A 11 -9.24 19.92 -45.84
C GLN A 11 -9.71 19.63 -44.41
N GLN A 12 -10.91 19.05 -44.24
CA GLN A 12 -11.40 18.64 -42.92
C GLN A 12 -10.52 17.56 -42.29
N GLN A 13 -10.03 16.60 -43.09
CA GLN A 13 -9.13 15.55 -42.61
C GLN A 13 -7.76 16.11 -42.22
N ILE A 14 -7.17 17.00 -43.02
CA ILE A 14 -5.92 17.68 -42.68
C ILE A 14 -6.08 18.49 -41.39
N ALA A 15 -7.17 19.27 -41.25
CA ALA A 15 -7.44 20.03 -40.03
C ALA A 15 -7.63 19.13 -38.81
N LYS A 16 -8.31 17.98 -38.97
CA LYS A 16 -8.48 16.97 -37.92
C LYS A 16 -7.12 16.36 -37.53
N THR A 17 -6.31 15.95 -38.49
CA THR A 17 -4.99 15.37 -38.25
C THR A 17 -4.04 16.36 -37.60
N LEU A 18 -4.01 17.62 -38.04
CA LEU A 18 -3.21 18.67 -37.41
C LEU A 18 -3.69 18.96 -35.98
N LYS A 19 -5.00 18.91 -35.71
CA LYS A 19 -5.58 19.04 -34.36
C LYS A 19 -5.23 17.85 -33.46
N GLU A 20 -5.19 16.64 -34.00
CA GLU A 20 -4.79 15.42 -33.27
C GLU A 20 -3.28 15.41 -32.98
N LEU A 21 -2.45 15.83 -33.94
CA LEU A 21 -0.98 15.93 -33.79
C LEU A 21 -0.56 17.07 -32.86
N SER A 22 -1.35 18.15 -32.79
CA SER A 22 -1.13 19.27 -31.88
C SER A 22 -1.73 19.07 -30.49
N ALA A 23 -2.57 18.05 -30.29
CA ALA A 23 -3.05 17.70 -28.98
C ALA A 23 -1.84 17.33 -28.08
N PRO A 24 -1.77 17.82 -26.85
CA PRO A 24 -0.72 17.41 -25.92
C PRO A 24 -0.73 15.90 -25.80
N LYS A 25 0.45 15.28 -25.85
CA LYS A 25 0.60 13.84 -25.58
C LYS A 25 -0.15 13.54 -24.29
N LYS A 26 -1.13 12.63 -24.37
CA LYS A 26 -1.76 12.07 -23.15
C LYS A 26 -0.64 11.71 -22.18
N PRO A 27 -0.80 11.98 -20.87
CA PRO A 27 0.23 11.64 -19.91
C PRO A 27 0.60 10.18 -20.13
N LEU A 28 1.90 9.89 -20.29
CA LEU A 28 2.38 8.54 -20.54
C LEU A 28 1.69 7.59 -19.56
N GLN A 29 1.24 6.43 -20.06
CA GLN A 29 0.57 5.40 -19.28
C GLN A 29 1.41 4.94 -18.06
N ARG A 30 2.72 5.27 -18.04
CA ARG A 30 3.62 5.14 -16.89
C ARG A 30 3.73 6.48 -16.16
N SER A 31 2.76 6.81 -15.30
CA SER A 31 2.87 7.96 -14.39
C SER A 31 3.82 7.69 -13.21
N ARG A 32 4.20 6.43 -13.01
CA ARG A 32 5.20 6.01 -12.04
C ARG A 32 6.41 5.41 -12.73
N VAL A 33 7.58 5.94 -12.36
CA VAL A 33 8.89 5.36 -12.66
C VAL A 33 9.54 5.09 -11.30
N TRP A 34 9.62 3.82 -10.91
CA TRP A 34 10.33 3.43 -9.70
C TRP A 34 11.83 3.52 -9.94
N GLN A 35 12.51 4.32 -9.12
CA GLN A 35 13.98 4.38 -9.08
C GLN A 35 14.56 3.13 -8.40
N ASP A 36 13.80 2.55 -7.47
CA ASP A 36 14.14 1.33 -6.72
C ASP A 36 12.96 0.35 -6.80
N PRO A 37 13.12 -0.82 -7.46
CA PRO A 37 12.08 -1.87 -7.54
C PRO A 37 11.60 -2.39 -6.18
N GLN A 38 12.43 -2.25 -5.14
CA GLN A 38 12.14 -2.62 -3.76
C GLN A 38 11.96 -1.39 -2.86
N GLY A 39 11.70 -0.22 -3.45
CA GLY A 39 11.51 1.03 -2.70
C GLY A 39 10.33 1.00 -1.71
N TYR A 40 9.39 0.06 -1.88
CA TYR A 40 8.32 -0.18 -0.91
C TYR A 40 8.82 -0.52 0.49
N GLN A 41 10.02 -1.09 0.63
CA GLN A 41 10.61 -1.42 1.93
C GLN A 41 10.96 -0.17 2.74
N TYR A 42 10.99 1.02 2.13
CA TYR A 42 11.13 2.28 2.86
C TYR A 42 9.81 2.79 3.45
N LEU A 43 8.67 2.23 3.03
CA LEU A 43 7.37 2.70 3.47
C LEU A 43 7.08 2.21 4.90
N ALA A 44 6.79 3.14 5.81
CA ALA A 44 6.33 2.81 7.17
C ALA A 44 5.16 1.81 7.16
N VAL A 45 4.21 1.96 6.24
CA VAL A 45 3.05 1.06 6.12
C VAL A 45 3.47 -0.36 5.74
N TRP A 46 4.46 -0.53 4.87
CA TRP A 46 4.98 -1.85 4.50
C TRP A 46 5.77 -2.47 5.66
N GLN A 47 6.53 -1.65 6.39
CA GLN A 47 7.29 -2.13 7.55
C GLN A 47 6.36 -2.63 8.66
N ASN A 48 5.27 -1.91 8.94
CA ASN A 48 4.26 -2.38 9.87
C ASN A 48 3.51 -3.62 9.35
N ALA A 49 3.19 -3.69 8.06
CA ALA A 49 2.62 -4.87 7.42
C ALA A 49 3.50 -6.11 7.59
N ALA A 50 4.81 -5.95 7.35
CA ALA A 50 5.80 -7.01 7.52
C ALA A 50 5.91 -7.44 8.98
N LEU A 51 5.94 -6.49 9.91
CA LEU A 51 5.95 -6.77 11.34
C LEU A 51 4.70 -7.55 11.77
N LEU A 52 3.52 -7.08 11.33
CA LEU A 52 2.24 -7.72 11.63
C LEU A 52 2.24 -9.19 11.19
N ARG A 53 2.72 -9.46 9.97
CA ARG A 53 2.87 -10.83 9.47
C ARG A 53 3.78 -11.68 10.35
N VAL A 54 4.89 -11.14 10.85
CA VAL A 54 5.81 -11.88 11.74
C VAL A 54 5.13 -12.20 13.07
N LEU A 55 4.44 -11.23 13.68
CA LEU A 55 3.72 -11.43 14.94
C LEU A 55 2.59 -12.45 14.78
N ILE A 56 1.83 -12.38 13.68
CA ILE A 56 0.79 -13.36 13.35
C ILE A 56 1.39 -14.75 13.22
N ARG A 57 2.49 -14.91 12.49
CA ARG A 57 3.17 -16.22 12.36
C ARG A 57 3.60 -16.79 13.71
N LYS A 58 4.12 -15.95 14.62
CA LYS A 58 4.48 -16.38 15.98
C LYS A 58 3.25 -16.81 16.78
N PHE A 59 2.18 -16.01 16.73
CA PHE A 59 0.91 -16.34 17.37
C PHE A 59 0.30 -17.65 16.82
N THR A 60 0.15 -17.77 15.50
CA THR A 60 -0.54 -18.91 14.88
C THR A 60 0.25 -20.21 14.98
N LEU A 61 1.58 -20.16 15.06
CA LEU A 61 2.39 -21.34 15.39
C LEU A 61 2.06 -21.85 16.80
N ASN A 62 1.99 -20.95 17.79
CA ASN A 62 1.62 -21.30 19.16
C ASN A 62 0.17 -21.78 19.27
N LEU A 63 -0.76 -21.16 18.52
CA LEU A 63 -2.15 -21.59 18.41
C LEU A 63 -2.23 -23.08 18.04
N THR A 64 -1.55 -23.51 16.97
CA THR A 64 -1.62 -24.91 16.54
C THR A 64 -0.93 -25.91 17.45
N LEU A 65 -0.01 -25.46 18.32
CA LEU A 65 0.57 -26.31 19.35
C LEU A 65 -0.42 -26.57 20.48
N ASN A 66 -1.17 -25.55 20.88
CA ASN A 66 -2.13 -25.63 21.99
C ASN A 66 -3.53 -26.12 21.55
N TYR A 67 -3.90 -25.82 20.30
CA TYR A 67 -5.21 -26.12 19.70
C TYR A 67 -5.02 -26.70 18.29
N PRO A 68 -4.63 -27.99 18.16
CA PRO A 68 -4.31 -28.60 16.87
C PRO A 68 -5.45 -28.63 15.85
N PHE A 69 -6.69 -28.40 16.27
CA PHE A 69 -7.88 -28.36 15.41
C PHE A 69 -8.12 -26.99 14.76
N GLU A 70 -7.52 -25.91 15.28
CA GLU A 70 -7.67 -24.52 14.79
C GLU A 70 -6.78 -24.21 13.57
N ARG A 71 -6.54 -25.20 12.73
CA ARG A 71 -5.72 -25.05 11.51
C ARG A 71 -6.33 -24.07 10.52
N ARG A 72 -7.67 -23.92 10.53
CA ARG A 72 -8.39 -23.02 9.63
C ARG A 72 -8.13 -21.56 9.99
N LEU A 73 -8.32 -21.18 11.26
CA LEU A 73 -8.02 -19.82 11.73
C LEU A 73 -6.57 -19.46 11.47
N LYS A 74 -5.63 -20.38 11.75
CA LYS A 74 -4.22 -20.20 11.41
C LYS A 74 -4.02 -19.88 9.92
N ALA A 75 -4.64 -20.65 9.02
CA ALA A 75 -4.46 -20.47 7.58
C ALA A 75 -5.01 -19.11 7.12
N GLN A 76 -6.22 -18.75 7.59
CA GLN A 76 -6.87 -17.49 7.26
C GLN A 76 -6.03 -16.28 7.71
N LEU A 77 -5.57 -16.27 8.97
CA LEU A 77 -4.70 -15.22 9.48
C LEU A 77 -3.38 -15.10 8.73
N ASP A 78 -2.70 -16.23 8.48
CA ASP A 78 -1.42 -16.24 7.76
C ASP A 78 -1.57 -15.73 6.31
N ASP A 79 -2.67 -16.11 5.64
CA ASP A 79 -2.97 -15.71 4.27
C ASP A 79 -3.38 -14.23 4.17
N ALA A 80 -4.27 -13.76 5.05
CA ALA A 80 -4.70 -12.36 5.09
C ALA A 80 -3.52 -11.42 5.40
N ALA A 81 -2.69 -11.75 6.39
CA ALA A 81 -1.49 -10.98 6.72
C ALA A 81 -0.46 -10.96 5.58
N ARG A 82 -0.29 -12.09 4.88
CA ARG A 82 0.56 -12.16 3.69
C ARG A 82 -0.01 -11.30 2.57
N SER A 83 -1.31 -11.38 2.31
CA SER A 83 -2.00 -10.63 1.26
C SER A 83 -1.86 -9.12 1.48
N GLN A 84 -2.10 -8.65 2.70
CA GLN A 84 -1.98 -7.25 3.09
C GLN A 84 -0.60 -6.67 2.72
N LYS A 85 0.47 -7.37 3.10
CA LYS A 85 1.84 -7.00 2.73
C LYS A 85 2.09 -7.09 1.22
N ARG A 86 1.72 -8.19 0.57
CA ARG A 86 1.98 -8.44 -0.87
C ARG A 86 1.28 -7.43 -1.77
N ASN A 87 0.05 -7.04 -1.45
CA ASN A 87 -0.67 -6.02 -2.21
C ASN A 87 0.06 -4.67 -2.21
N ILE A 88 0.73 -4.29 -1.11
CA ILE A 88 1.56 -3.07 -1.09
C ILE A 88 2.77 -3.21 -2.02
N GLU A 89 3.44 -4.37 -2.04
CA GLU A 89 4.59 -4.67 -2.90
C GLU A 89 4.22 -4.68 -4.38
N GLU A 90 3.11 -5.34 -4.72
CA GLU A 90 2.60 -5.42 -6.08
C GLU A 90 2.13 -4.06 -6.57
N GLY A 91 1.40 -3.33 -5.72
CA GLY A 91 0.97 -1.97 -5.96
C GLY A 91 2.15 -1.02 -6.25
N TRP A 92 3.26 -1.16 -5.51
CA TRP A 92 4.46 -0.35 -5.74
C TRP A 92 4.99 -0.48 -7.17
N LYS A 93 4.88 -1.67 -7.76
CA LYS A 93 5.36 -1.99 -9.11
C LYS A 93 4.34 -1.69 -10.21
N ARG A 94 3.18 -1.10 -9.90
CA ARG A 94 2.15 -0.77 -10.90
C ARG A 94 2.50 0.51 -11.65
N PRO A 95 2.37 0.53 -12.99
CA PRO A 95 2.83 1.64 -13.84
C PRO A 95 2.07 2.95 -13.59
N THR A 96 0.86 2.89 -13.04
CA THR A 96 0.08 4.07 -12.69
C THR A 96 -0.16 4.23 -11.19
N THR A 97 -0.32 5.49 -10.75
CA THR A 97 -0.80 5.79 -9.39
C THR A 97 -2.20 5.24 -9.16
N SER A 98 -3.09 5.25 -10.16
CA SER A 98 -4.44 4.72 -10.04
C SER A 98 -4.46 3.22 -9.78
N GLU A 99 -3.65 2.44 -10.48
CA GLU A 99 -3.51 1.01 -10.17
C GLU A 99 -2.89 0.82 -8.79
N TYR A 100 -1.90 1.63 -8.38
CA TYR A 100 -1.36 1.53 -7.03
C TYR A 100 -2.46 1.73 -5.98
N LEU A 101 -3.31 2.73 -6.16
CA LEU A 101 -4.44 2.99 -5.26
C LEU A 101 -5.38 1.78 -5.15
N ASN A 102 -5.67 1.08 -6.27
CA ASN A 102 -6.48 -0.14 -6.23
C ASN A 102 -5.82 -1.23 -5.36
N PHE A 103 -4.51 -1.44 -5.51
CA PHE A 103 -3.75 -2.40 -4.71
C PHE A 103 -3.70 -2.01 -3.23
N LEU A 104 -3.61 -0.72 -2.90
CA LEU A 104 -3.72 -0.25 -1.53
C LEU A 104 -5.12 -0.51 -0.95
N GLY A 105 -6.18 -0.42 -1.76
CA GLY A 105 -7.53 -0.84 -1.38
C GLY A 105 -7.60 -2.33 -1.03
N TYR A 106 -6.98 -3.20 -1.82
CA TYR A 106 -6.89 -4.63 -1.49
C TYR A 106 -6.07 -4.89 -0.22
N ALA A 107 -4.98 -4.15 -0.01
CA ALA A 107 -4.21 -4.22 1.23
C ALA A 107 -5.06 -3.82 2.45
N GLN A 108 -5.92 -2.80 2.32
CA GLN A 108 -6.83 -2.40 3.38
C GLN A 108 -7.86 -3.48 3.71
N ALA A 109 -8.45 -4.10 2.69
CA ALA A 109 -9.41 -5.18 2.88
C ALA A 109 -8.79 -6.35 3.65
N SER A 110 -7.59 -6.79 3.26
CA SER A 110 -6.89 -7.86 3.99
C SER A 110 -6.47 -7.45 5.41
N LEU A 111 -6.22 -6.16 5.69
CA LEU A 111 -5.98 -5.68 7.06
C LEU A 111 -7.23 -5.79 7.94
N GLU A 112 -8.41 -5.51 7.39
CA GLU A 112 -9.68 -5.64 8.12
C GLU A 112 -10.03 -7.12 8.37
N GLU A 113 -9.71 -8.02 7.43
CA GLU A 113 -9.81 -9.48 7.66
C GLU A 113 -8.95 -9.90 8.85
N VAL A 114 -7.67 -9.50 8.87
CA VAL A 114 -6.78 -9.76 10.01
C VAL A 114 -7.36 -9.22 11.32
N LYS A 115 -7.96 -8.03 11.29
CA LYS A 115 -8.57 -7.41 12.47
C LYS A 115 -9.79 -8.20 12.97
N GLY A 116 -10.60 -8.74 12.06
CA GLY A 116 -11.71 -9.64 12.37
C GLY A 116 -11.20 -10.90 13.08
N ASP A 117 -10.29 -11.62 12.43
CA ASP A 117 -9.74 -12.88 12.96
C ASP A 117 -9.03 -12.69 14.32
N ILE A 118 -8.36 -11.56 14.55
CA ILE A 118 -7.75 -11.23 15.85
C ILE A 118 -8.81 -10.98 16.94
N ARG A 119 -9.96 -10.39 16.60
CA ARG A 119 -11.07 -10.23 17.54
C ARG A 119 -11.68 -11.58 17.88
N ASP A 120 -11.89 -12.41 16.88
CA ASP A 120 -12.44 -13.75 17.08
C ASP A 120 -11.49 -14.61 17.93
N ALA A 121 -10.19 -14.57 17.66
CA ALA A 121 -9.16 -15.24 18.48
C ALA A 121 -9.18 -14.78 19.95
N LYS A 122 -9.52 -13.51 20.24
CA LYS A 122 -9.73 -13.05 21.62
C LYS A 122 -11.02 -13.63 22.21
N VAL A 123 -12.13 -13.57 21.48
CA VAL A 123 -13.44 -14.06 21.94
C VAL A 123 -13.36 -15.55 22.27
N ASP A 124 -12.68 -16.32 21.42
CA ASP A 124 -12.46 -17.76 21.58
C ASP A 124 -11.36 -18.10 22.59
N SER A 125 -10.82 -17.09 23.30
CA SER A 125 -9.80 -17.24 24.35
C SER A 125 -8.45 -17.80 23.88
N PHE A 126 -8.18 -17.77 22.57
CA PHE A 126 -6.87 -18.15 22.02
C PHE A 126 -5.81 -17.05 22.18
N LEU A 127 -6.24 -15.80 22.24
CA LEU A 127 -5.39 -14.64 22.38
C LEU A 127 -5.72 -13.89 23.68
N PRO A 128 -4.79 -13.80 24.64
CA PRO A 128 -5.06 -13.12 25.91
C PRO A 128 -5.27 -11.62 25.71
N SER A 129 -6.15 -11.05 26.52
CA SER A 129 -6.39 -9.60 26.61
C SER A 129 -5.76 -9.09 27.90
N LYS A 130 -4.82 -8.15 27.77
CA LYS A 130 -4.18 -7.48 28.89
C LYS A 130 -4.32 -5.98 28.68
N PRO A 131 -5.30 -5.34 29.33
CA PRO A 131 -5.50 -3.90 29.19
C PRO A 131 -4.21 -3.13 29.41
N LEU A 132 -4.02 -2.06 28.63
CA LEU A 132 -2.83 -1.20 28.62
C LEU A 132 -1.53 -1.83 28.11
N SER A 133 -1.52 -3.13 27.77
CA SER A 133 -0.37 -3.73 27.11
C SER A 133 -0.14 -3.13 25.72
N SER A 134 1.13 -2.98 25.36
CA SER A 134 1.56 -2.32 24.11
C SER A 134 2.77 -3.04 23.52
N LEU A 135 2.99 -2.88 22.21
CA LEU A 135 4.19 -3.37 21.54
C LEU A 135 5.49 -2.85 22.19
N LYS A 136 5.45 -1.69 22.85
CA LYS A 136 6.59 -1.17 23.62
C LYS A 136 7.02 -2.10 24.74
N ASP A 137 6.08 -2.82 25.36
CA ASP A 137 6.37 -3.76 26.45
C ASP A 137 7.23 -4.94 26.00
N ILE A 138 7.24 -5.23 24.68
CA ILE A 138 8.09 -6.25 24.06
C ILE A 138 9.24 -5.64 23.25
N GLY A 139 9.59 -4.37 23.49
CA GLY A 139 10.73 -3.70 22.85
C GLY A 139 10.48 -3.20 21.42
N ILE A 140 9.22 -3.10 20.99
CA ILE A 140 8.84 -2.63 19.65
C ILE A 140 8.18 -1.25 19.76
N ASP A 141 8.89 -0.18 19.39
CA ASP A 141 8.34 1.18 19.39
C ASP A 141 7.97 1.65 17.97
N LEU A 142 6.66 1.70 17.69
CA LEU A 142 6.10 2.14 16.41
C LEU A 142 6.33 3.63 16.08
N ASN A 143 6.81 4.44 17.02
CA ASN A 143 7.14 5.85 16.77
C ASN A 143 8.59 6.05 16.33
N VAL A 144 9.47 5.10 16.65
CA VAL A 144 10.91 5.17 16.35
C VAL A 144 11.17 4.87 14.87
N PHE A 145 10.35 4.01 14.26
CA PHE A 145 10.58 3.56 12.89
C PHE A 145 9.47 4.02 11.93
N LYS A 146 9.74 5.10 11.18
CA LYS A 146 8.89 5.56 10.05
C LYS A 146 9.31 4.92 8.72
N GLY A 147 9.99 3.79 8.79
CA GLY A 147 10.78 3.20 7.70
C GLY A 147 12.26 3.56 7.80
N PRO A 148 13.14 2.81 7.13
CA PRO A 148 14.58 3.06 7.13
C PRO A 148 14.88 4.45 6.57
N ALA A 149 15.75 5.20 7.25
CA ALA A 149 16.26 6.46 6.73
C ALA A 149 17.11 6.21 5.47
N LYS A 150 17.30 7.24 4.65
CA LYS A 150 18.15 7.15 3.46
C LYS A 150 19.57 6.71 3.88
N GLY A 151 20.00 5.55 3.38
CA GLY A 151 21.30 4.95 3.72
C GLY A 151 21.26 3.88 4.83
N GLN A 152 20.11 3.65 5.47
CA GLN A 152 19.91 2.49 6.34
C GLN A 152 19.50 1.27 5.53
N ALA A 153 19.86 0.08 6.05
CA ALA A 153 19.43 -1.18 5.46
C ALA A 153 17.89 -1.27 5.49
N LYS A 154 17.31 -1.41 4.29
CA LYS A 154 15.91 -1.80 4.10
C LYS A 154 15.82 -3.33 4.15
N GLY A 155 14.68 -3.84 4.57
CA GLY A 155 14.51 -5.29 4.69
C GLY A 155 13.29 -5.67 5.52
N GLU A 156 13.18 -6.97 5.77
CA GLU A 156 12.20 -7.54 6.68
C GLU A 156 12.54 -7.20 8.13
N PRO A 157 11.54 -7.16 9.03
CA PRO A 157 11.77 -7.00 10.46
C PRO A 157 12.67 -8.07 11.10
N THR A 158 12.80 -9.23 10.45
CA THR A 158 13.62 -10.36 10.88
C THR A 158 15.04 -10.34 10.31
N ASP A 159 15.40 -9.33 9.52
CA ASP A 159 16.75 -9.25 8.96
C ASP A 159 17.73 -8.66 10.00
N PRO A 160 18.97 -9.19 10.10
CA PRO A 160 19.99 -8.62 10.97
C PRO A 160 20.21 -7.12 10.70
N GLY A 161 20.23 -6.31 11.77
CA GLY A 161 20.37 -4.86 11.68
C GLY A 161 19.05 -4.09 11.59
N HIS A 162 17.90 -4.78 11.46
CA HIS A 162 16.60 -4.14 11.61
C HIS A 162 16.35 -3.75 13.08
N PRO A 163 15.75 -2.58 13.40
CA PRO A 163 15.51 -2.18 14.79
C PRO A 163 14.68 -3.17 15.60
N TYR A 164 13.82 -3.93 14.94
CA TYR A 164 12.97 -4.96 15.56
C TYR A 164 13.58 -6.37 15.55
N PHE A 165 14.78 -6.55 14.98
CA PHE A 165 15.40 -7.87 14.88
C PHE A 165 15.55 -8.55 16.24
N GLN A 166 16.22 -7.88 17.19
CA GLN A 166 16.47 -8.39 18.53
C GLN A 166 15.16 -8.65 19.31
N PRO A 167 14.22 -7.68 19.42
CA PRO A 167 12.92 -7.94 20.02
C PRO A 167 12.19 -9.17 19.45
N LEU A 168 12.22 -9.36 18.12
CA LEU A 168 11.54 -10.47 17.46
C LEU A 168 12.25 -11.81 17.64
N GLU A 169 13.58 -11.81 17.74
CA GLU A 169 14.38 -13.01 17.99
C GLU A 169 14.07 -13.61 19.36
N THR A 170 13.99 -12.77 20.40
CA THR A 170 13.75 -13.20 21.78
C THR A 170 12.27 -13.27 22.16
N LEU A 171 11.35 -12.88 21.26
CA LEU A 171 9.91 -12.82 21.53
C LEU A 171 9.30 -14.20 21.80
N SER A 172 8.75 -14.37 22.99
CA SER A 172 7.87 -15.49 23.34
C SER A 172 6.45 -15.26 22.78
N PRO A 173 5.86 -16.22 22.05
CA PRO A 173 4.49 -16.08 21.55
C PRO A 173 3.44 -15.83 22.64
N ASN A 174 3.69 -16.30 23.87
CA ASN A 174 2.76 -16.16 25.00
C ASN A 174 2.67 -14.72 25.55
N THR A 175 3.59 -13.83 25.17
CA THR A 175 3.54 -12.42 25.58
C THR A 175 2.69 -11.56 24.64
N LEU A 176 2.24 -12.12 23.51
CA LEU A 176 1.40 -11.40 22.56
C LEU A 176 -0.02 -11.28 23.10
N THR A 177 -0.57 -10.08 23.02
CA THR A 177 -1.93 -9.77 23.49
C THR A 177 -2.77 -9.20 22.37
N PHE A 178 -4.09 -9.25 22.56
CA PHE A 178 -5.05 -8.59 21.69
C PHE A 178 -4.72 -7.10 21.49
N GLU A 179 -4.39 -6.39 22.57
CA GLU A 179 -4.11 -4.95 22.54
C GLU A 179 -2.90 -4.62 21.66
N MET A 180 -1.83 -5.42 21.72
CA MET A 180 -0.65 -5.26 20.85
C MET A 180 -1.00 -5.39 19.36
N PHE A 181 -1.84 -6.36 19.00
CA PHE A 181 -2.28 -6.52 17.62
C PHE A 181 -3.16 -5.35 17.18
N ILE A 182 -4.11 -4.91 18.00
CA ILE A 182 -4.98 -3.78 17.68
C ILE A 182 -4.17 -2.48 17.55
N GLU A 183 -3.16 -2.26 18.40
CA GLU A 183 -2.23 -1.13 18.29
C GLU A 183 -1.57 -1.11 16.90
N LEU A 184 -0.97 -2.24 16.49
CA LEU A 184 -0.28 -2.36 15.22
C LEU A 184 -1.22 -2.19 14.02
N ILE A 185 -2.37 -2.85 14.07
CA ILE A 185 -3.40 -2.79 13.02
C ILE A 185 -3.87 -1.34 12.83
N ASN A 186 -4.24 -0.65 13.91
CA ASN A 186 -4.71 0.73 13.84
C ASN A 186 -3.62 1.67 13.31
N LYS A 187 -2.37 1.49 13.74
CA LYS A 187 -1.24 2.28 13.22
C LYS A 187 -1.03 2.02 11.73
N THR A 188 -1.17 0.76 11.29
CA THR A 188 -1.02 0.36 9.90
C THR A 188 -2.12 0.95 9.03
N ASP A 189 -3.38 0.89 9.46
CA ASP A 189 -4.52 1.49 8.75
C ASP A 189 -4.35 3.01 8.62
N TYR A 190 -3.93 3.69 9.69
CA TYR A 190 -3.62 5.12 9.64
C TYR A 190 -2.55 5.44 8.59
N LEU A 191 -1.43 4.72 8.59
CA LEU A 191 -0.35 4.93 7.61
C LEU A 191 -0.80 4.62 6.18
N LEU A 192 -1.68 3.63 5.99
CA LEU A 192 -2.27 3.31 4.70
C LEU A 192 -3.12 4.46 4.17
N ARG A 193 -4.00 5.04 5.02
CA ARG A 193 -4.84 6.20 4.66
C ARG A 193 -3.99 7.41 4.28
N VAL A 194 -2.96 7.73 5.08
CA VAL A 194 -2.04 8.82 4.79
C VAL A 194 -1.32 8.61 3.44
N LEU A 195 -0.91 7.37 3.13
CA LEU A 195 -0.31 7.05 1.84
C LEU A 195 -1.31 7.25 0.69
N VAL A 196 -2.54 6.76 0.84
CA VAL A 196 -3.61 6.94 -0.15
C VAL A 196 -3.86 8.42 -0.40
N GLU A 197 -4.09 9.22 0.65
CA GLU A 197 -4.34 10.66 0.54
C GLU A 197 -3.21 11.39 -0.19
N SER A 198 -1.95 11.06 0.14
CA SER A 198 -0.77 11.61 -0.51
C SER A 198 -0.71 11.26 -2.01
N LEU A 199 -1.03 10.01 -2.36
CA LEU A 199 -1.02 9.55 -3.75
C LEU A 199 -2.16 10.17 -4.57
N GLU A 200 -3.35 10.29 -3.98
CA GLU A 200 -4.48 10.95 -4.62
C GLU A 200 -4.22 12.44 -4.84
N LYS A 201 -3.63 13.13 -3.85
CA LYS A 201 -3.22 14.53 -4.00
C LYS A 201 -2.27 14.70 -5.17
N LYS A 202 -1.23 13.85 -5.25
CA LYS A 202 -0.28 13.84 -6.38
C LYS A 202 -0.97 13.57 -7.72
N LEU A 203 -1.94 12.66 -7.74
CA LEU A 203 -2.70 12.34 -8.95
C LEU A 203 -3.54 13.56 -9.41
N ARG A 204 -4.22 14.24 -8.49
CA ARG A 204 -5.00 15.46 -8.79
C ARG A 204 -4.12 16.60 -9.31
N GLU A 205 -2.95 16.80 -8.70
CA GLU A 205 -1.98 17.82 -9.12
C GLU A 205 -1.48 17.56 -10.55
N ASN A 206 -1.13 16.31 -10.86
CA ASN A 206 -0.71 15.90 -12.21
C ASN A 206 -1.81 16.13 -13.26
N GLN A 207 -3.07 15.80 -12.91
CA GLN A 207 -4.21 16.03 -13.80
C GLN A 207 -4.46 17.52 -14.04
N LYS A 208 -4.33 18.36 -13.01
CA LYS A 208 -4.46 19.82 -13.13
C LYS A 208 -3.38 20.40 -14.06
N GLY A 209 -2.11 20.00 -13.88
CA GLY A 209 -1.01 20.43 -14.75
C GLY A 209 -1.25 20.07 -16.22
N TYR A 210 -1.76 18.85 -16.48
CA TYR A 210 -2.12 18.42 -17.83
C TYR A 210 -3.23 19.29 -18.46
N ARG A 211 -4.27 19.65 -17.70
CA ARG A 211 -5.36 20.51 -18.20
C ARG A 211 -4.88 21.92 -18.54
N ILE A 212 -4.00 22.50 -17.72
CA ILE A 212 -3.41 23.82 -17.98
C ILE A 212 -2.58 23.78 -19.27
N GLU A 213 -1.77 22.74 -19.47
CA GLU A 213 -0.98 22.61 -20.70
C GLU A 213 -1.85 22.42 -21.95
N GLN A 214 -2.98 21.70 -21.83
CA GLN A 214 -4.00 21.59 -22.88
C GLN A 214 -4.60 22.96 -23.25
N GLU A 215 -4.93 23.78 -22.26
CA GLU A 215 -5.48 25.12 -22.48
C GLU A 215 -4.43 26.06 -23.11
N ARG A 216 -3.19 26.05 -22.61
CA ARG A 216 -2.08 26.82 -23.20
C ARG A 216 -1.86 26.49 -24.67
N ILE A 217 -1.90 25.20 -25.02
CA ILE A 217 -1.78 24.76 -26.40
C ILE A 217 -2.98 25.25 -27.23
N LYS A 218 -4.22 25.10 -26.74
CA LYS A 218 -5.41 25.62 -27.41
C LYS A 218 -5.34 27.12 -27.67
N GLU A 219 -4.89 27.92 -26.70
CA GLU A 219 -4.74 29.37 -26.86
C GLU A 219 -3.69 29.74 -27.91
N LYS A 220 -2.57 29.01 -27.98
CA LYS A 220 -1.53 29.21 -29.00
C LYS A 220 -2.06 28.99 -30.41
N PHE A 221 -2.98 28.03 -30.60
CA PHE A 221 -3.63 27.77 -31.88
C PHE A 221 -4.85 28.66 -32.17
N LYS A 222 -5.40 29.38 -31.17
CA LYS A 222 -6.43 30.42 -31.40
C LYS A 222 -5.85 31.76 -31.87
N LYS A 223 -4.56 32.02 -31.61
CA LYS A 223 -3.87 33.28 -31.97
C LYS A 223 -3.16 33.21 -33.33
N LYS A 224 -3.34 32.14 -34.10
CA LYS A 224 -2.91 31.97 -35.49
C LYS A 224 -4.12 31.81 -36.37
#